data_AF-A0A970GXK0-F1
#
_entry.id   AF-A0A970GXK0-F1
#
_cell.length_a   1.000
_cell.length_b   1.000
_cell.length_c   1.000
_cell.angle_alpha   90.00
_cell.angle_beta   90.00
_cell.angle_gamma   90.00
#
_symmetry.space_group_name_H-M   'P 1'
#
loop_
_entity.id
_entity.type
_entity.pdbx_description
1 polymer ?
#
loop_
_entity_poly.entity_id
_entity_poly.type
_entity_poly.pdbx_seq_one_letter_code
_entity_poly.pdbx_strand_id
1 'polypeptide(L)'
;AGLGKAPPPQVHNTGVTDFGTTFPNRIHAFLEDVTNKVPKNRLRASGRDALATLEYTFAAIKSYENGGIVVTPHPLPPPYRPSGVDNII
;
A
#
# COMPACT_ATOMS: atom_id res chain seq x y z
N ALA A 1 11.53 -2.53 -41.00
CA ALA A 1 11.02 -3.12 -39.74
C ALA A 1 11.47 -2.22 -38.60
N GLY A 2 10.55 -1.53 -37.93
CA GLY A 2 10.88 -0.47 -36.97
C GLY A 2 11.09 -1.02 -35.56
N LEU A 3 12.25 -0.72 -34.97
CA LEU A 3 12.50 -0.81 -33.53
C LEU A 3 11.42 0.01 -32.79
N GLY A 4 10.63 -0.62 -31.92
CA GLY A 4 9.71 0.10 -31.03
C GLY A 4 8.22 -0.25 -31.10
N LYS A 5 7.77 -1.25 -31.88
CA LYS A 5 6.40 -1.77 -31.69
C LYS A 5 6.35 -2.65 -30.46
N ALA A 6 5.82 -2.11 -29.36
CA ALA A 6 5.43 -2.92 -28.21
C ALA A 6 4.44 -4.00 -28.66
N PRO A 7 4.55 -5.25 -28.16
CA PRO A 7 3.57 -6.27 -28.46
C PRO A 7 2.17 -5.79 -28.03
N PRO A 8 1.11 -6.22 -28.73
CA PRO A 8 -0.24 -5.90 -28.29
C PRO A 8 -0.45 -6.42 -26.86
N PRO A 9 -1.13 -5.64 -25.99
CA PRO A 9 -1.36 -6.04 -24.61
C PRO A 9 -2.15 -7.35 -24.56
N GLN A 10 -1.68 -8.31 -23.76
CA GLN A 10 -2.44 -9.52 -23.47
C GLN A 10 -3.50 -9.19 -22.43
N VAL A 11 -4.78 -9.33 -22.80
CA VAL A 11 -5.91 -9.12 -21.90
C VAL A 11 -6.29 -10.46 -21.29
N HIS A 12 -6.14 -10.60 -19.98
CA HIS A 12 -6.58 -11.77 -19.23
C HIS A 12 -7.84 -11.44 -18.44
N ASN A 13 -8.89 -12.25 -18.56
CA ASN A 13 -10.03 -12.16 -17.68
C ASN A 13 -9.70 -12.93 -16.38
N THR A 14 -9.45 -12.19 -15.30
CA THR A 14 -9.10 -12.73 -13.98
C THR A 14 -10.32 -12.89 -13.06
N GLY A 15 -11.53 -12.80 -13.62
CA GLY A 15 -12.79 -12.91 -12.89
C GLY A 15 -13.44 -11.54 -12.69
N VAL A 16 -13.39 -11.01 -11.48
CA VAL A 16 -14.17 -9.83 -11.11
C VAL A 16 -13.58 -8.56 -11.76
N THR A 17 -14.35 -7.93 -12.65
CA THR A 17 -13.94 -6.74 -13.42
C THR A 17 -14.54 -5.43 -12.92
N ASP A 18 -15.52 -5.49 -12.01
CA ASP A 18 -16.17 -4.30 -11.46
C ASP A 18 -15.51 -3.83 -10.17
N PHE A 19 -15.13 -2.55 -10.11
CA PHE A 19 -14.52 -1.94 -8.93
C PHE A 19 -15.49 -1.92 -7.74
N GLY A 20 -16.80 -1.85 -7.97
CA GLY A 20 -17.83 -1.86 -6.91
C GLY A 20 -17.72 -3.07 -5.98
N THR A 21 -17.27 -4.21 -6.48
CA THR A 21 -17.03 -5.44 -5.70
C THR A 21 -15.88 -5.34 -4.69
N THR A 22 -14.99 -4.35 -4.85
CA THR A 22 -13.82 -4.16 -3.96
C THR A 22 -14.28 -3.88 -2.53
N PHE A 23 -15.30 -3.05 -2.36
CA PHE A 23 -15.80 -2.64 -1.04
C PHE A 23 -16.34 -3.81 -0.22
N PRO A 24 -17.32 -4.60 -0.70
CA PRO A 24 -17.82 -5.74 0.06
C PRO A 24 -16.71 -6.76 0.35
N ASN A 25 -15.81 -7.04 -0.61
CA ASN A 25 -14.69 -7.96 -0.40
C ASN A 25 -13.72 -7.48 0.70
N ARG A 26 -13.35 -6.19 0.69
CA ARG A 26 -12.43 -5.62 1.69
C ARG A 26 -13.07 -5.49 3.07
N ILE A 27 -14.36 -5.15 3.15
CA ILE A 27 -15.08 -5.09 4.43
C ILE A 27 -15.22 -6.49 5.02
N HIS A 28 -15.58 -7.49 4.21
CA HIS A 28 -15.64 -8.89 4.67
C HIS A 28 -14.29 -9.37 5.21
N ALA A 29 -13.21 -9.12 4.47
CA ALA A 29 -11.85 -9.41 4.90
C ALA A 29 -11.50 -8.74 6.24
N PHE A 30 -11.83 -7.47 6.41
CA PHE A 30 -11.61 -6.77 7.68
C PHE A 30 -12.38 -7.43 8.84
N LEU A 31 -13.66 -7.76 8.64
CA LEU A 31 -14.47 -8.41 9.67
C LEU A 31 -13.97 -9.81 10.03
N GLU A 32 -13.47 -10.56 9.05
CA GLU A 32 -12.82 -11.86 9.27
C GLU A 32 -11.57 -11.71 10.15
N ASP A 33 -10.68 -10.75 9.84
CA ASP A 33 -9.47 -10.52 10.61
C ASP A 33 -9.77 -10.08 12.05
N VAL A 34 -10.78 -9.22 12.23
CA VAL A 34 -11.22 -8.75 13.56
C VAL A 34 -11.81 -9.91 14.36
N THR A 35 -12.68 -10.72 13.75
CA THR A 35 -13.27 -11.92 14.39
C THR A 35 -12.18 -12.88 14.85
N ASN A 36 -11.15 -13.06 14.02
CA ASN A 36 -10.00 -13.92 14.30
C ASN A 36 -8.96 -13.28 15.24
N LYS A 37 -9.22 -12.08 15.79
CA LYS A 37 -8.34 -11.35 16.70
C LYS A 37 -6.92 -11.16 16.15
N VAL A 38 -6.80 -10.97 14.84
CA VAL A 38 -5.51 -10.69 14.20
C VAL A 38 -4.90 -9.42 14.83
N PRO A 39 -3.59 -9.40 15.15
CA PRO A 39 -2.95 -8.20 15.67
C PRO A 39 -3.16 -6.98 14.76
N LYS A 40 -3.39 -5.80 15.34
CA LYS A 40 -3.75 -4.57 14.59
C LYS A 40 -2.76 -4.21 13.47
N ASN A 41 -1.47 -4.46 13.70
CA ASN A 41 -0.39 -4.23 12.74
C ASN A 41 -0.25 -5.32 11.67
N ARG A 42 -1.13 -6.33 11.69
CA ARG A 42 -1.18 -7.47 10.77
C ARG A 42 -2.54 -7.64 10.10
N LEU A 43 -3.51 -6.77 10.41
CA LEU A 43 -4.77 -6.72 9.66
C LEU A 43 -4.47 -6.47 8.19
N ARG A 44 -5.26 -7.08 7.28
CA ARG A 44 -5.17 -6.74 5.87
C ARG A 44 -5.44 -5.24 5.68
N ALA A 45 -4.55 -4.56 4.95
CA ALA A 45 -4.57 -3.11 4.77
C ALA A 45 -4.47 -2.34 6.10
N SER A 46 -3.55 -2.76 6.97
CA SER A 46 -3.31 -2.11 8.26
C SER A 46 -2.81 -0.67 8.10
N GLY A 47 -2.82 0.10 9.19
CA GLY A 47 -2.20 1.43 9.20
C GLY A 47 -0.70 1.41 8.86
N ARG A 48 0.00 0.30 9.10
CA ARG A 48 1.41 0.14 8.71
C ARG A 48 1.56 0.00 7.19
N ASP A 49 0.66 -0.72 6.54
CA ASP A 49 0.64 -0.87 5.08
C ASP A 49 0.25 0.46 4.41
N ALA A 50 -0.70 1.18 5.01
CA ALA A 50 -1.08 2.52 4.57
C ALA A 50 0.10 3.50 4.68
N LEU A 51 0.86 3.47 5.78
CA LEU A 51 2.06 4.30 5.93
C LEU A 51 3.12 3.96 4.87
N ALA A 52 3.35 2.68 4.58
CA ALA A 52 4.26 2.25 3.50
C ALA A 52 3.85 2.83 2.15
N THR A 53 2.55 2.83 1.86
CA THR A 53 1.99 3.39 0.63
C THR A 53 2.21 4.90 0.56
N LEU A 54 1.99 5.60 1.68
CA LEU A 54 2.20 7.05 1.77
C LEU A 54 3.67 7.44 1.55
N GLU A 55 4.63 6.69 2.09
CA GLU A 55 6.06 6.94 1.85
C GLU A 55 6.41 6.89 0.36
N TYR A 56 5.81 5.96 -0.40
CA TYR A 56 5.95 5.92 -1.86
C TYR A 56 5.28 7.10 -2.55
N THR A 57 4.08 7.49 -2.12
CA THR A 57 3.40 8.68 -2.65
C THR A 57 4.25 9.94 -2.47
N PHE A 58 4.81 10.15 -1.28
CA PHE A 58 5.68 11.29 -1.02
C PHE A 58 6.99 11.22 -1.82
N ALA A 59 7.59 10.03 -1.96
CA ALA A 59 8.77 9.85 -2.81
C ALA A 59 8.47 10.20 -4.28
N ALA A 60 7.31 9.80 -4.81
CA ALA A 60 6.88 10.12 -6.16
C ALA A 60 6.63 11.62 -6.34
N ILE A 61 5.96 12.28 -5.38
CA ILE A 61 5.75 13.74 -5.38
C ILE A 61 7.12 14.45 -5.40
N LYS A 62 8.03 14.07 -4.50
CA LYS A 62 9.36 14.68 -4.42
C LYS A 62 10.18 14.44 -5.70
N SER A 63 10.08 13.25 -6.29
CA SER A 63 10.71 12.94 -7.58
C SER A 63 10.22 13.92 -8.65
N TYR A 64 8.90 14.06 -8.80
CA TYR A 64 8.29 14.97 -9.76
C TYR A 64 8.72 16.43 -9.55
N GLU A 65 8.65 16.93 -8.31
CA GLU A 65 9.03 18.30 -7.96
C GLU A 65 10.51 18.62 -8.20
N ASN A 66 11.37 17.60 -8.26
CA ASN A 66 12.81 17.73 -8.48
C ASN A 66 13.25 17.22 -9.87
N GLY A 67 12.36 17.27 -10.87
CA GLY A 67 12.71 16.97 -12.26
C GLY A 67 12.83 15.48 -12.58
N GLY A 68 12.15 14.61 -11.84
CA GLY A 68 12.10 13.17 -12.09
C GLY A 68 13.29 12.39 -11.54
N ILE A 69 14.00 12.92 -10.55
CA ILE A 69 15.09 12.19 -9.88
C ILE A 69 14.58 10.92 -9.18
N VAL A 70 15.45 9.93 -9.03
CA VAL A 70 15.14 8.75 -8.21
C VAL A 70 15.16 9.14 -6.74
N VAL A 71 14.06 8.89 -6.03
CA VAL A 71 13.92 9.15 -4.58
C VAL A 71 13.59 7.85 -3.87
N THR A 72 14.39 7.50 -2.87
CA THR A 72 14.13 6.36 -1.99
C THR A 72 13.10 6.78 -0.91
N PRO A 73 11.99 6.04 -0.72
CA PRO A 73 11.07 6.27 0.38
C PRO A 73 11.74 6.10 1.75
N HIS A 74 11.26 6.79 2.78
CA HIS A 74 11.84 6.62 4.12
C HIS A 74 11.52 5.24 4.70
N PRO A 75 12.43 4.68 5.54
CA PRO A 75 12.14 3.45 6.24
C PRO A 75 10.99 3.64 7.22
N LEU A 76 10.15 2.62 7.34
CA LEU A 76 9.05 2.63 8.30
C LEU A 76 9.57 2.59 9.74
N PRO A 77 8.86 3.23 10.68
CA PRO A 77 9.14 3.07 12.11
C PRO A 77 9.12 1.60 12.55
N PRO A 78 9.85 1.25 13.62
CA PRO A 78 9.78 -0.07 14.21
C PRO A 78 8.33 -0.46 14.57
N PRO A 79 7.95 -1.73 14.44
CA PRO A 79 6.59 -2.18 14.74
C PRO A 79 6.24 -2.15 16.23
N TYR A 80 7.22 -1.90 17.10
CA TYR A 80 7.07 -1.76 18.54
C TYR A 80 7.35 -0.32 18.95
N ARG A 81 6.56 0.19 19.90
CA ARG A 81 6.80 1.50 20.53
C ARG A 81 8.10 1.42 21.33
N PRO A 82 9.11 2.27 21.08
CA PRO A 82 10.35 2.25 21.87
C PRO A 82 10.04 2.31 23.38
N SER A 83 10.71 1.50 24.18
CA SER A 83 10.61 1.58 25.64
C SER A 83 11.11 2.96 26.10
N GLY A 84 10.28 3.72 26.84
CA GLY A 84 10.66 5.02 27.40
C GLY A 84 9.93 6.25 26.85
N VAL A 85 8.95 6.10 25.96
CA VAL A 85 8.01 7.18 25.54
C VAL A 85 6.67 7.10 26.26
N ASP A 86 6.73 6.78 27.56
CA ASP A 86 5.61 6.89 28.49
C ASP A 86 5.64 8.34 29.02
N ASN A 87 4.56 9.09 28.82
CA ASN A 87 4.34 10.45 29.34
C ASN A 87 4.85 11.64 28.50
N ILE A 88 4.25 11.83 27.32
CA ILE A 88 3.98 13.20 26.86
C ILE A 88 2.47 13.27 26.66
N ILE A 89 1.78 13.68 27.73
CA ILE A 89 0.45 14.29 27.69
C ILE A 89 0.69 15.79 27.66
#